data_AF-A0A9E0AJP5-F1
#
_entry.id   AF-A0A9E0AJP5-F1
#
_cell.length_a   1.000
_cell.length_b   1.000
_cell.length_c   1.000
_cell.angle_alpha   90.00
_cell.angle_beta   90.00
_cell.angle_gamma   90.00
#
_symmetry.space_group_name_H-M   'P 1'
#
loop_
_entity.id
_entity.type
_entity.pdbx_description
1 polymer ?
#
loop_
_entity_poly.entity_id
_entity_poly.type
_entity_poly.pdbx_seq_one_letter_code
_entity_poly.pdbx_strand_id
1 'polypeptide(L)' 'NTIRQNLQLEYTRRLITVAGIQEGSNSNFDPISKSAAMSQLKKIRGLMAIALVTSTGETKAHREHVALLIDKAFAK' A
#
# COMPACT_ATOMS: atom_id res chain seq x y z
N ASN A 1 -17.92 5.07 5.58
CA ASN A 1 -16.54 5.23 5.04
C ASN A 1 -15.60 4.10 5.45
N THR A 2 -15.74 3.55 6.65
CA THR A 2 -14.89 2.49 7.23
C THR A 2 -14.75 1.23 6.36
N ILE A 3 -15.82 0.73 5.74
CA ILE A 3 -15.75 -0.45 4.84
C ILE A 3 -14.77 -0.19 3.68
N ARG A 4 -14.83 0.98 3.05
CA ARG A 4 -13.96 1.36 1.93
C ARG A 4 -12.50 1.46 2.37
N GLN A 5 -12.26 2.04 3.55
CA GLN A 5 -10.93 2.20 4.14
C GLN A 5 -10.32 0.84 4.49
N ASN A 6 -11.11 -0.06 5.09
CA ASN A 6 -10.68 -1.41 5.40
C ASN A 6 -10.34 -2.21 4.14
N LEU A 7 -11.18 -2.11 3.10
CA LEU A 7 -10.92 -2.77 1.82
C LEU A 7 -9.65 -2.25 1.16
N GLN A 8 -9.40 -0.93 1.22
CA GLN A 8 -8.17 -0.34 0.69
C GLN A 8 -6.94 -0.88 1.43
N LEU A 9 -7.02 -1.01 2.76
CA LEU A 9 -5.94 -1.54 3.58
C LEU A 9 -5.66 -3.02 3.25
N GLU A 10 -6.71 -3.83 3.15
CA GLU A 10 -6.59 -5.24 2.76
C GLU A 10 -5.99 -5.40 1.36
N TYR A 11 -6.48 -4.62 0.39
CA TYR A 11 -5.94 -4.62 -0.97
C TYR A 11 -4.46 -4.23 -0.99
N THR A 12 -4.07 -3.21 -0.23
CA THR A 12 -2.66 -2.78 -0.13
C THR A 12 -1.78 -3.88 0.49
N ARG A 13 -2.26 -4.56 1.53
CA ARG A 13 -1.54 -5.69 2.15
C ARG A 13 -1.35 -6.84 1.16
N ARG A 14 -2.39 -7.20 0.40
CA ARG A 14 -2.29 -8.25 -0.63
C ARG A 14 -1.27 -7.88 -1.70
N LEU A 15 -1.24 -6.62 -2.16
CA LEU A 15 -0.22 -6.16 -3.10
C LEU A 15 1.20 -6.28 -2.55
N ILE A 16 1.42 -5.96 -1.27
CA ILE A 16 2.73 -6.13 -0.61
C ILE A 16 3.14 -7.61 -0.61
N THR A 17 2.21 -8.52 -0.30
CA THR A 17 2.45 -9.97 -0.38
C THR A 17 2.81 -10.41 -1.79
N VAL A 18 2.04 -9.98 -2.80
CA VAL A 18 2.32 -10.32 -4.21
C VAL A 18 3.69 -9.81 -4.62
N ALA A 19 4.00 -8.54 -4.31
CA ALA A 19 5.28 -7.91 -4.64
C ALA A 19 6.48 -8.62 -4.00
N GLY A 20 6.29 -9.37 -2.89
CA GLY A 20 7.35 -10.13 -2.25
C GLY A 20 8.45 -9.26 -1.64
N ILE A 21 8.12 -8.01 -1.29
CA ILE A 21 9.07 -7.03 -0.77
C ILE A 21 9.16 -7.02 0.77
N GLN A 22 8.23 -7.70 1.44
CA GLN A 22 8.25 -7.84 2.89
C GLN A 22 9.37 -8.80 3.34
N GLU A 23 10.03 -8.48 4.45
CA GLU A 23 11.05 -9.33 5.07
C GLU A 23 10.49 -10.74 5.34
N GLY A 24 11.25 -11.78 4.97
CA GLY A 24 10.81 -13.18 5.09
C GLY A 24 9.71 -13.60 4.09
N SER A 25 9.36 -12.77 3.12
CA SER A 25 8.34 -13.11 2.12
C SER A 25 8.86 -14.09 1.08
N ASN A 26 8.34 -15.33 1.11
CA ASN A 26 8.46 -16.30 0.02
C ASN A 26 7.28 -16.16 -0.94
N SER A 27 7.19 -14.99 -1.61
CA SER A 27 6.18 -14.77 -2.64
C SER A 27 6.44 -15.71 -3.83
N ASN A 28 5.53 -16.67 -4.03
CA ASN A 28 5.55 -17.64 -5.15
C ASN A 28 5.01 -17.06 -6.48
N PHE A 29 4.73 -15.76 -6.53
CA PHE A 29 4.27 -15.11 -7.75
C PHE A 29 5.40 -14.93 -8.76
N ASP A 30 5.03 -14.94 -10.05
CA ASP A 30 5.95 -14.73 -11.15
C ASP A 30 6.52 -13.28 -11.15
N PRO A 31 7.67 -13.03 -11.81
CA PRO A 31 8.30 -11.71 -11.83
C PRO A 31 7.42 -10.59 -12.44
N ILE A 32 6.53 -10.91 -13.38
CA ILE A 32 5.65 -9.92 -14.02
C ILE A 32 4.58 -9.48 -13.00
N SER A 33 3.96 -10.44 -12.30
CA SER A 33 3.00 -10.16 -11.22
C SER A 33 3.63 -9.32 -10.11
N LYS A 34 4.87 -9.63 -9.70
CA LYS A 34 5.63 -8.85 -8.70
C LYS A 34 5.85 -7.41 -9.17
N SER A 35 6.26 -7.23 -10.42
CA SER A 35 6.52 -5.92 -11.01
C SER A 35 5.25 -5.08 -11.11
N ALA A 36 4.13 -5.69 -11.52
CA ALA A 36 2.82 -5.05 -11.59
C ALA A 36 2.35 -4.61 -10.19
N ALA A 37 2.48 -5.49 -9.18
CA ALA A 37 2.12 -5.16 -7.81
C ALA A 37 2.96 -4.01 -7.25
N MET A 38 4.27 -3.99 -7.52
CA MET A 38 5.16 -2.90 -7.11
C MET A 38 4.77 -1.56 -7.76
N SER A 39 4.46 -1.56 -9.06
CA SER A 39 3.98 -0.36 -9.77
C SER A 39 2.69 0.18 -9.14
N GLN A 40 1.76 -0.72 -8.83
CA GLN A 40 0.49 -0.35 -8.20
C GLN A 40 0.70 0.21 -6.78
N LEU A 41 1.60 -0.35 -5.98
CA LEU A 41 1.96 0.18 -4.66
C LEU A 41 2.53 1.60 -4.75
N LYS A 42 3.45 1.86 -5.70
CA LYS A 42 4.00 3.21 -5.93
C LYS A 42 2.89 4.20 -6.32
N LYS A 43 1.96 3.78 -7.19
CA LYS A 43 0.81 4.60 -7.58
C LYS A 43 -0.08 4.93 -6.38
N ILE A 44 -0.45 3.94 -5.56
CA ILE A 44 -1.27 4.15 -4.36
C ILE A 44 -0.56 5.14 -3.42
N ARG A 45 0.74 4.97 -3.20
CA ARG A 45 1.50 5.88 -2.36
C ARG A 45 1.49 7.31 -2.87
N GLY A 46 1.70 7.53 -4.17
CA GLY A 46 1.60 8.87 -4.77
C GLY A 46 0.22 9.49 -4.56
N LEU A 47 -0.85 8.71 -4.76
CA LEU A 47 -2.22 9.16 -4.52
C LEU A 47 -2.46 9.51 -3.04
N MET A 48 -1.94 8.71 -2.10
CA MET A 48 -2.05 9.03 -0.67
C MET A 48 -1.32 10.32 -0.34
N ALA A 49 -0.10 10.52 -0.84
CA ALA A 49 0.67 11.74 -0.61
C ALA A 49 -0.04 13.00 -1.12
N ILE A 50 -0.59 12.96 -2.34
CA ILE A 50 -1.38 14.07 -2.90
C ILE A 50 -2.64 14.32 -2.08
N ALA A 51 -3.36 13.24 -1.75
CA ALA A 51 -4.62 13.35 -1.04
C ALA A 51 -4.45 13.81 0.42
N LEU A 52 -3.26 13.65 1.02
CA LEU A 52 -2.98 14.11 2.37
C LEU A 52 -3.08 15.63 2.53
N VAL A 53 -2.72 16.38 1.48
CA VAL A 53 -2.74 17.85 1.48
C VAL A 53 -4.12 18.42 1.79
N THR A 54 -5.18 17.73 1.41
CA THR A 54 -6.58 18.20 1.54
C THR A 54 -7.40 17.45 2.57
N SER A 55 -6.84 16.43 3.24
CA SER A 55 -7.57 15.65 4.25
C SER A 55 -7.45 16.17 5.67
N THR A 56 -8.52 15.99 6.44
CA THR A 56 -8.59 16.30 7.87
C THR A 56 -9.07 15.10 8.69
N GLY A 57 -8.81 15.12 10.00
CA GLY A 57 -9.31 14.14 10.97
C GLY A 57 -9.01 12.67 10.63
N GLU A 58 -10.02 11.82 10.80
CA GLU A 58 -9.94 10.36 10.59
C GLU A 58 -9.47 9.97 9.18
N THR A 59 -9.87 10.74 8.15
CA THR A 59 -9.47 10.46 6.77
C THR A 59 -7.98 10.69 6.57
N LYS A 60 -7.41 11.71 7.23
CA LYS A 60 -5.97 11.96 7.21
C LYS A 60 -5.21 10.82 7.87
N ALA A 61 -5.63 10.42 9.07
CA ALA A 61 -5.02 9.29 9.80
C ALA A 61 -5.03 7.98 9.00
N HIS A 62 -6.14 7.66 8.33
CA HIS A 62 -6.22 6.49 7.45
C HIS A 62 -5.21 6.57 6.28
N ARG A 63 -5.12 7.72 5.62
CA ARG A 63 -4.19 7.91 4.49
C ARG A 63 -2.73 7.85 4.93
N GLU A 64 -2.40 8.44 6.09
CA GLU A 64 -1.07 8.34 6.70
C GLU A 64 -0.72 6.89 7.01
N HIS A 65 -1.66 6.11 7.56
CA HIS A 65 -1.47 4.70 7.82
C HIS A 65 -1.19 3.91 6.53
N VAL A 66 -1.97 4.08 5.47
CA VAL A 66 -1.73 3.40 4.19
C VAL A 66 -0.37 3.79 3.61
N ALA A 67 -0.03 5.09 3.65
CA ALA A 67 1.24 5.61 3.17
C ALA A 67 2.43 4.96 3.91
N LEU A 68 2.38 4.95 5.25
CA LEU A 68 3.40 4.39 6.12
C LEU A 68 3.52 2.86 5.97
N LEU A 69 2.41 2.16 5.76
CA LEU A 69 2.42 0.72 5.48
C LEU A 69 3.23 0.40 4.21
N ILE A 70 3.04 1.20 3.16
CA ILE A 70 3.78 1.03 1.90
C ILE A 70 5.26 1.38 2.09
N ASP A 71 5.58 2.45 2.83
CA ASP A 71 6.97 2.81 3.12
C ASP A 71 7.72 1.70 3.84
N LYS A 72 7.13 1.16 4.91
CA LYS A 72 7.73 0.07 5.67
C LYS A 72 7.98 -1.16 4.79
N ALA A 73 7.09 -1.45 3.85
CA ALA A 73 7.28 -2.54 2.91
C ALA A 73 8.43 -2.31 1.92
N PHE A 74 8.80 -1.06 1.63
CA PHE A 74 9.95 -0.73 0.78
C PHE A 74 11.25 -0.52 1.57
N ALA A 75 11.17 -0.22 2.86
CA ALA A 75 12.29 0.28 3.65
C ALA A 75 13.37 -0.75 4.02
N LYS A 76 13.16 -2.05 3.75
CA LYS A 76 14.08 -3.18 3.95
C LYS A 76 14.91 -3.13 5.24
#